data_AF-Q2G1G3-F1
#
_entry.id   AF-Q2G1G3-F1
#
_cell.length_a   1.000
_cell.length_b   1.000
_cell.length_c   1.000
_cell.angle_alpha   90.00
_cell.angle_beta   90.00
_cell.angle_gamma   90.00
#
_symmetry.space_group_name_H-M   'P 1'
#
loop_
_entity.id
_entity.type
_entity.pdbx_description
1 polymer ?
#
loop_
_entity_poly.entity_id
_entity_poly.type
_entity_poly.pdbx_seq_one_letter_code
_entity_poly.pdbx_strand_id
1 'polypeptide(L)'
;MVLITYQIILFFIISLSYYLTLNHYMAVTVGNFTSIFGMFAAILFMYYYLLYKSPEYNQRKRFKHFIHITNLIIIAFSTFVLVHLALKLFFSI
;
A
#
# COMPACT_ATOMS: atom_id res chain seq x y z
N MET A 1 -1.79 -16.53 7.14
CA MET A 1 -2.91 -15.82 6.44
C MET A 1 -3.22 -14.39 6.92
N VAL A 2 -3.30 -14.12 8.23
CA VAL A 2 -3.75 -12.82 8.80
C VAL A 2 -3.05 -11.59 8.22
N LEU A 3 -1.73 -11.64 8.02
CA LEU A 3 -0.96 -10.52 7.45
C LEU A 3 -1.36 -10.14 6.02
N ILE A 4 -1.74 -11.13 5.19
CA ILE A 4 -2.23 -10.88 3.83
C ILE A 4 -3.56 -10.12 3.91
N THR A 5 -4.44 -10.53 4.83
CA THR A 5 -5.72 -9.83 5.05
C THR A 5 -5.50 -8.37 5.43
N TYR A 6 -4.56 -8.08 6.35
CA TYR A 6 -4.21 -6.69 6.68
C TYR A 6 -3.63 -5.92 5.50
N GLN A 7 -2.75 -6.54 4.71
CA GLN A 7 -2.19 -5.90 3.52
C GLN A 7 -3.26 -5.53 2.49
N ILE A 8 -4.25 -6.42 2.28
CA ILE A 8 -5.38 -6.16 1.39
C ILE A 8 -6.26 -5.02 1.94
N ILE A 9 -6.54 -5.01 3.23
CA ILE A 9 -7.31 -3.93 3.88
C ILE A 9 -6.61 -2.58 3.70
N LEU A 10 -5.30 -2.51 3.96
CA LEU A 10 -4.54 -1.26 3.76
C LEU A 10 -4.55 -0.81 2.30
N PHE A 11 -4.39 -1.74 1.36
CA PHE A 11 -4.48 -1.43 -0.06
C PHE A 11 -5.84 -0.81 -0.42
N PHE A 12 -6.95 -1.34 0.10
CA PHE A 12 -8.27 -0.76 -0.10
C PHE A 12 -8.39 0.63 0.53
N ILE A 13 -7.87 0.84 1.75
CA ILE A 13 -7.91 2.15 2.40
C ILE A 13 -7.11 3.18 1.59
N ILE A 14 -5.92 2.84 1.10
CA ILE A 14 -5.11 3.72 0.25
C ILE A 14 -5.87 4.04 -1.05
N SER A 15 -6.42 3.02 -1.71
CA SER A 15 -7.16 3.19 -2.97
C SER A 15 -8.42 4.03 -2.80
N LEU A 16 -9.17 3.82 -1.73
CA LEU A 16 -10.36 4.61 -1.40
C LEU A 16 -9.99 6.05 -1.06
N SER A 17 -8.97 6.27 -0.25
CA SER A 17 -8.48 7.62 0.08
C SER A 17 -8.05 8.38 -1.17
N TYR A 18 -7.38 7.68 -2.08
CA TYR A 18 -6.99 8.23 -3.38
C TYR A 18 -8.22 8.58 -4.24
N TYR A 19 -9.20 7.68 -4.33
CA TYR A 19 -10.45 7.92 -5.05
C TYR A 19 -11.22 9.13 -4.50
N LEU A 20 -11.35 9.25 -3.18
CA LEU A 20 -12.00 10.39 -2.53
C LEU A 20 -11.26 11.70 -2.83
N THR A 21 -9.93 11.65 -2.87
CA THR A 21 -9.10 12.80 -3.20
C THR A 21 -9.26 13.24 -4.66
N LEU A 22 -9.35 12.29 -5.59
CA LEU A 22 -9.58 12.60 -7.01
C LEU A 22 -10.93 13.26 -7.26
N ASN A 23 -11.96 12.83 -6.53
CA ASN A 23 -13.32 13.37 -6.65
C ASN A 23 -13.58 14.61 -5.77
N HIS A 24 -12.54 15.23 -5.21
CA HIS A 24 -12.63 16.42 -4.34
C HIS A 24 -13.43 16.22 -3.03
N TYR A 25 -13.76 14.98 -2.66
CA TYR A 25 -14.37 14.66 -1.35
C TYR A 25 -13.36 14.74 -0.20
N MET A 26 -12.07 14.70 -0.51
CA MET A 26 -10.98 14.78 0.47
C MET A 26 -9.89 15.73 -0.03
N ALA A 27 -9.51 16.72 0.78
CA ALA A 27 -8.38 17.59 0.47
C ALA A 27 -7.04 16.87 0.73
N VAL A 28 -6.03 17.18 -0.10
CA VAL A 28 -4.66 16.72 0.12
C VAL A 28 -4.00 17.64 1.14
N THR A 29 -4.05 17.24 2.41
CA THR A 29 -3.32 17.91 3.48
C THR A 29 -2.04 17.13 3.81
N VAL A 30 -1.07 17.79 4.44
CA VAL A 30 0.13 17.11 4.97
C VAL A 30 -0.25 15.96 5.91
N GLY A 31 -1.32 16.11 6.70
CA GLY A 31 -1.82 15.07 7.60
C GLY A 31 -2.35 13.83 6.88
N ASN A 32 -3.20 14.03 5.86
CA ASN A 32 -3.74 12.94 5.05
C ASN A 32 -2.62 12.23 4.26
N PHE A 33 -1.71 13.01 3.67
CA PHE A 33 -0.56 12.46 2.95
C PHE A 33 0.33 11.61 3.88
N THR A 34 0.68 12.11 5.06
CA THR A 34 1.51 11.39 6.03
C THR A 34 0.84 10.10 6.51
N SER A 35 -0.48 10.13 6.68
CA SER A 35 -1.26 8.93 7.07
C SER A 35 -1.22 7.85 5.98
N ILE A 36 -1.42 8.22 4.71
CA ILE A 36 -1.32 7.31 3.56
C ILE A 36 0.12 6.78 3.42
N PHE A 37 1.13 7.63 3.63
CA PHE A 37 2.53 7.21 3.65
C PHE A 37 2.82 6.19 4.75
N GLY A 38 2.27 6.38 5.96
CA GLY A 38 2.37 5.41 7.05
C GLY A 38 1.75 4.06 6.70
N MET A 39 0.58 4.05 6.04
CA MET A 39 -0.06 2.83 5.57
C MET A 39 0.78 2.12 4.50
N PHE A 40 1.39 2.88 3.58
CA PHE A 40 2.31 2.33 2.59
C PHE A 40 3.55 1.70 3.24
N ALA A 41 4.15 2.36 4.23
CA ALA A 41 5.28 1.81 4.97
C ALA A 41 4.90 0.49 5.67
N ALA A 42 3.69 0.39 6.22
CA ALA A 42 3.18 -0.86 6.80
C ALA A 42 3.03 -1.97 5.74
N ILE A 43 2.58 -1.66 4.52
CA ILE A 43 2.56 -2.61 3.40
C ILE A 43 3.96 -3.14 3.08
N LEU A 44 4.96 -2.27 3.01
CA LEU A 44 6.36 -2.67 2.76
C LEU A 44 6.89 -3.61 3.86
N PHE A 45 6.63 -3.26 5.13
CA PHE A 45 7.05 -4.07 6.27
C PHE A 45 6.39 -5.45 6.27
N MET A 46 5.07 -5.51 6.03
CA MET A 46 4.34 -6.77 5.95
C MET A 46 4.81 -7.63 4.78
N TYR A 47 5.06 -7.02 3.62
CA TYR A 47 5.61 -7.73 2.46
C TYR A 47 6.97 -8.36 2.78
N TYR A 48 7.88 -7.60 3.40
CA TYR A 48 9.18 -8.11 3.84
C TYR A 48 9.03 -9.29 4.81
N TYR A 49 8.15 -9.14 5.83
CA TYR A 49 7.90 -10.20 6.80
C TYR A 49 7.34 -11.47 6.16
N LEU A 50 6.36 -11.33 5.26
CA LEU A 50 5.73 -12.44 4.54
C LEU A 50 6.73 -13.22 3.69
N LEU A 51 7.64 -12.53 2.99
CA LEU A 51 8.54 -13.17 2.04
C LEU A 51 9.76 -13.83 2.69
N TYR A 52 10.28 -13.22 3.76
CA TYR A 52 11.57 -13.62 4.35
C TYR A 52 11.46 -14.25 5.73
N LYS A 53 10.52 -13.81 6.57
CA LYS A 53 10.47 -14.21 7.99
C LYS A 53 9.40 -15.26 8.29
N SER A 54 8.31 -15.30 7.53
CA SER A 54 7.21 -16.23 7.80
C SER A 54 7.54 -17.67 7.32
N PRO A 55 7.57 -18.67 8.23
CA PRO A 55 7.80 -20.06 7.86
C PRO A 55 6.65 -20.64 7.02
N GLU A 56 5.44 -20.07 7.12
CA GLU A 56 4.21 -20.50 6.41
C GLU A 56 4.42 -20.52 4.88
N TYR A 57 5.27 -19.63 4.35
CA TYR A 57 5.48 -19.47 2.91
C TYR A 57 6.74 -20.14 2.36
N ASN A 58 7.68 -20.57 3.23
CA ASN A 58 8.92 -21.21 2.78
C ASN A 58 8.69 -22.60 2.19
N GLN A 59 7.62 -23.30 2.59
CA GLN A 59 7.34 -24.66 2.13
C GLN A 59 6.59 -24.73 0.79
N ARG A 60 5.89 -23.66 0.38
CA ARG A 60 5.02 -23.67 -0.82
C ARG A 60 5.52 -22.68 -1.89
N LYS A 61 6.48 -23.10 -2.72
CA LYS A 61 7.12 -22.27 -3.78
C LYS A 61 6.10 -21.53 -4.68
N ARG A 62 5.08 -22.22 -5.19
CA ARG A 62 4.05 -21.61 -6.08
C ARG A 62 3.24 -20.51 -5.36
N PHE A 63 2.86 -20.77 -4.11
CA PHE A 63 2.09 -19.81 -3.31
C PHE A 63 2.93 -18.59 -2.92
N LYS A 64 4.20 -18.80 -2.58
CA LYS A 64 5.17 -17.71 -2.34
C LYS A 64 5.32 -16.81 -3.56
N HIS A 65 5.41 -17.39 -4.76
CA HIS A 65 5.51 -16.62 -6.00
C HIS A 65 4.24 -15.81 -6.30
N PHE A 66 3.06 -16.40 -6.10
CA PHE A 66 1.79 -15.69 -6.26
C PHE A 66 1.70 -14.46 -5.34
N ILE A 67 2.00 -14.64 -4.05
CA ILE A 67 1.98 -13.54 -3.07
C ILE A 67 3.01 -12.47 -3.40
N HIS A 68 4.19 -12.88 -3.86
CA HIS A 68 5.23 -11.96 -4.29
C HIS A 68 4.75 -11.06 -5.43
N ILE A 69 4.13 -11.63 -6.47
CA ILE A 69 3.58 -10.86 -7.60
C ILE A 69 2.46 -9.92 -7.14
N THR A 70 1.50 -10.42 -6.36
CA THR A 70 0.40 -9.58 -5.84
C THR A 70 0.94 -8.40 -5.03
N ASN A 71 1.94 -8.64 -4.19
CA ASN A 71 2.53 -7.60 -3.36
C ASN A 71 3.31 -6.58 -4.17
N LEU A 72 4.01 -7.00 -5.23
CA LEU A 72 4.65 -6.06 -6.15
C LEU A 72 3.63 -5.15 -6.84
N ILE A 73 2.48 -5.68 -7.27
CA ILE A 73 1.40 -4.88 -7.88
C ILE A 73 0.87 -3.85 -6.87
N ILE A 74 0.59 -4.28 -5.64
CA ILE A 74 0.12 -3.40 -4.56
C ILE A 74 1.14 -2.29 -4.29
N ILE A 75 2.43 -2.63 -4.21
CA ILE A 75 3.50 -1.66 -3.94
C ILE A 75 3.63 -0.66 -5.09
N ALA A 76 3.64 -1.13 -6.34
CA ALA A 76 3.74 -0.27 -7.51
C ALA A 76 2.56 0.71 -7.59
N PHE A 77 1.33 0.21 -7.40
CA PHE A 77 0.13 1.05 -7.40
C PHE A 77 0.14 2.06 -6.24
N SER A 78 0.46 1.62 -5.03
CA SER A 78 0.50 2.51 -3.86
C SER A 78 1.59 3.57 -3.98
N THR A 79 2.73 3.23 -4.61
CA THR A 79 3.80 4.18 -4.91
C THR A 79 3.32 5.23 -5.91
N PHE A 80 2.63 4.82 -6.97
CA PHE A 80 2.03 5.75 -7.93
C PHE A 80 1.05 6.72 -7.25
N VAL A 81 0.17 6.20 -6.39
CA VAL A 81 -0.76 7.01 -5.59
C VAL A 81 -0.02 8.04 -4.74
N LEU A 82 1.03 7.62 -4.02
CA LEU A 82 1.83 8.53 -3.19
C LEU A 82 2.51 9.63 -4.01
N VAL A 83 3.13 9.28 -5.14
CA VAL A 83 3.78 10.26 -6.01
C VAL A 83 2.76 11.27 -6.53
N HIS A 84 1.61 10.81 -7.02
CA HIS A 84 0.58 11.72 -7.52
C HIS A 84 0.01 12.64 -6.41
N LEU A 85 -0.21 12.10 -5.21
CA LEU A 85 -0.65 12.90 -4.07
C LEU A 85 0.42 13.91 -3.61
N ALA A 86 1.69 13.52 -3.61
CA ALA A 86 2.80 14.43 -3.30
C ALA A 86 2.85 15.59 -4.30
N LEU A 87 2.72 15.31 -5.60
CA LEU A 87 2.66 16.35 -6.63
C LEU A 87 1.47 17.29 -6.41
N LYS A 88 0.27 16.76 -6.14
CA LYS A 88 -0.89 17.59 -5.79
C LYS A 88 -0.65 18.46 -4.57
N LEU A 89 0.02 17.94 -3.54
CA LEU A 89 0.35 18.71 -2.34
C LEU A 89 1.32 19.86 -2.68
N PHE A 90 2.38 19.58 -3.43
CA PHE A 90 3.38 20.58 -3.81
C PHE A 90 2.84 21.67 -4.73
N PHE A 91 1.96 21.32 -5.69
CA PHE A 91 1.37 22.30 -6.62
C PHE A 91 0.10 22.97 -6.09
N SER A 92 -0.46 22.51 -4.98
CA SER A 92 -1.60 23.15 -4.31
C SER A 92 -1.18 24.20 -3.26
N ILE A 93 0.12 24.30 -2.96
CA ILE A 93 0.74 25.34 -2.15
C ILE A 93 1.10 26.51 -3.07
#